data_AF-A0A9J6CXI2-F1
#
_entry.id   AF-A0A9J6CXI2-F1
#
_cell.length_a   1.000
_cell.length_b   1.000
_cell.length_c   1.000
_cell.angle_alpha   90.00
_cell.angle_beta   90.00
_cell.angle_gamma   90.00
#
_symmetry.space_group_name_H-M   'P 1'
#
loop_
_entity.id
_entity.type
_entity.pdbx_description
1 polymer ?
#
loop_
_entity_poly.entity_id
_entity_poly.type
_entity_poly.pdbx_seq_one_letter_code
_entity_poly.pdbx_strand_id
1 'polypeptide(L)'
;MKAGYRKRLVERLLQNLRVGRELKIDLLGAISMLSRSWADIKNERIQNCFRHAGFRMPGGDTPNSDSTEDTAGVSAEVWNELAEFPGAIDGSAFDEFVSADDDVPIMGQLQDEDYIADAVPTTSQSDSNMEIDDSPLPTSSEVISALALVQRYCLNGEGCCLSCSDSLDNVEACVLSQAAKSLTQKKIGDYFFPQ
;
A
#
# COMPACT_ATOMS: atom_id res chain seq x y z
N MET A 1 -9.25 -8.00 -1.77
CA MET A 1 -8.19 -7.75 -0.77
C MET A 1 -8.29 -8.70 0.42
N LYS A 2 -9.37 -8.62 1.24
CA LYS A 2 -9.60 -9.47 2.43
C LYS A 2 -9.43 -10.97 2.18
N ALA A 3 -10.21 -11.53 1.24
CA ALA A 3 -10.11 -12.94 0.84
C ALA A 3 -8.69 -13.34 0.43
N GLY A 4 -8.02 -12.50 -0.39
CA GLY A 4 -6.65 -12.76 -0.83
C GLY A 4 -5.62 -12.72 0.30
N TYR A 5 -5.82 -11.90 1.34
CA TYR A 5 -4.95 -11.89 2.51
C TYR A 5 -5.16 -13.16 3.34
N ARG A 6 -6.44 -13.51 3.60
CA ARG A 6 -6.84 -14.71 4.33
C ARG A 6 -6.38 -16.00 3.65
N LYS A 7 -6.44 -16.07 2.31
CA LYS A 7 -5.84 -17.15 1.52
C LYS A 7 -4.35 -17.33 1.85
N ARG A 8 -3.57 -16.26 1.77
CA ARG A 8 -2.12 -16.30 2.03
C ARG A 8 -1.81 -16.67 3.48
N LEU A 9 -2.67 -16.24 4.41
CA LEU A 9 -2.58 -16.58 5.82
C LEU A 9 -2.75 -18.10 6.03
N VAL A 10 -3.77 -18.67 5.39
CA VAL A 10 -4.07 -20.11 5.40
C VAL A 10 -2.93 -20.93 4.79
N GLU A 11 -2.43 -20.53 3.61
CA GLU A 11 -1.29 -21.19 2.96
C GLU A 11 -0.05 -21.20 3.87
N ARG A 12 0.22 -20.09 4.55
CA ARG A 12 1.36 -19.97 5.47
C ARG A 12 1.14 -20.72 6.77
N LEU A 13 -0.08 -20.79 7.29
CA LEU A 13 -0.44 -21.63 8.42
C LEU A 13 -0.18 -23.10 8.09
N LEU A 14 -0.69 -23.57 6.96
CA LEU A 14 -0.50 -24.95 6.51
C LEU A 14 0.99 -25.30 6.37
N GLN A 15 1.78 -24.41 5.76
CA GLN A 15 3.24 -24.61 5.65
C GLN A 15 3.92 -24.73 7.02
N ASN A 16 3.51 -23.93 8.00
CA ASN A 16 4.08 -24.00 9.35
C ASN A 16 3.67 -25.29 10.07
N LEU A 17 2.40 -25.69 9.95
CA LEU A 17 1.90 -26.95 10.52
C LEU A 17 2.63 -28.17 9.97
N ARG A 18 2.90 -28.22 8.66
CA ARG A 18 3.70 -29.28 8.02
C ARG A 18 5.11 -29.43 8.62
N VAL A 19 5.72 -28.33 9.07
CA VAL A 19 7.07 -28.31 9.65
C VAL A 19 7.04 -28.30 11.18
N GLY A 20 5.85 -28.38 11.80
CA GLY A 20 5.69 -28.33 13.26
C GLY A 20 6.09 -26.99 13.87
N ARG A 21 5.96 -25.89 13.13
CA ARG A 21 6.26 -24.53 13.58
C ARG A 21 4.98 -23.78 13.91
N GLU A 22 5.08 -22.85 14.84
CA GLU A 22 4.02 -21.89 15.13
C GLU A 22 3.90 -20.86 14.00
N LEU A 23 2.68 -20.43 13.68
CA LEU A 23 2.45 -19.32 12.76
C LEU A 23 2.88 -18.00 13.41
N LYS A 24 3.99 -17.44 12.94
CA LYS A 24 4.43 -16.08 13.28
C LYS A 24 4.46 -15.21 12.04
N ILE A 25 3.70 -14.12 12.10
CA ILE A 25 3.67 -13.08 11.06
C ILE A 25 4.12 -11.79 11.70
N ASP A 26 5.28 -11.31 11.28
CA ASP A 26 5.78 -9.99 11.64
C ASP A 26 5.10 -8.90 10.79
N LEU A 27 5.25 -7.65 11.19
CA LEU A 27 4.65 -6.51 10.49
C LEU A 27 5.07 -6.47 9.02
N LEU A 28 6.34 -6.75 8.72
CA LEU A 28 6.84 -6.82 7.35
C LEU A 28 6.16 -7.93 6.55
N GLY A 29 6.01 -9.12 7.14
CA GLY A 29 5.27 -10.22 6.55
C GLY A 29 3.80 -9.86 6.27
N ALA A 30 3.14 -9.20 7.21
CA ALA A 30 1.76 -8.75 7.05
C ALA A 30 1.62 -7.73 5.90
N ILE A 31 2.48 -6.71 5.85
CA ILE A 31 2.50 -5.70 4.77
C ILE A 31 2.77 -6.36 3.42
N SER A 32 3.72 -7.30 3.37
CA SER A 32 4.05 -8.04 2.15
C SER A 32 2.87 -8.88 1.65
N MET A 33 2.18 -9.58 2.54
CA MET A 33 0.96 -10.32 2.21
C MET A 33 -0.12 -9.38 1.70
N LEU A 34 -0.34 -8.25 2.37
CA LEU A 34 -1.34 -7.25 1.98
C LEU A 34 -1.06 -6.67 0.59
N SER A 35 0.20 -6.30 0.33
CA SER A 35 0.65 -5.78 -0.98
C SER A 35 0.40 -6.78 -2.10
N ARG A 36 0.73 -8.05 -1.88
CA ARG A 36 0.46 -9.11 -2.86
C ARG A 36 -1.03 -9.35 -3.06
N SER A 37 -1.81 -9.36 -1.98
CA SER A 37 -3.28 -9.49 -2.05
C SER A 37 -3.97 -8.31 -2.73
N TRP A 38 -3.33 -7.14 -2.74
CA TRP A 38 -3.76 -5.99 -3.53
C TRP A 38 -3.41 -6.16 -5.01
N ALA A 39 -2.20 -6.61 -5.32
CA ALA A 39 -1.76 -6.86 -6.69
C ALA A 39 -2.61 -7.92 -7.42
N ASP A 40 -3.19 -8.88 -6.70
CA ASP A 40 -4.08 -9.90 -7.28
C ASP A 40 -5.48 -9.36 -7.65
N ILE A 41 -5.83 -8.13 -7.26
CA ILE A 41 -7.15 -7.56 -7.53
C ILE A 41 -7.22 -7.15 -9.00
N LYS A 42 -8.13 -7.79 -9.74
CA LYS A 42 -8.37 -7.47 -11.15
C LYS A 42 -8.99 -6.07 -11.30
N ASN A 43 -8.65 -5.37 -12.39
CA ASN A 43 -9.16 -4.02 -12.68
C ASN A 43 -10.69 -3.96 -12.72
N GLU A 44 -11.35 -5.04 -13.15
CA GLU A 44 -12.81 -5.15 -13.18
C GLU A 44 -13.41 -5.05 -11.77
N ARG A 45 -12.73 -5.56 -10.74
CA ARG A 45 -13.18 -5.43 -9.35
C ARG A 45 -13.11 -3.98 -8.89
N ILE A 46 -12.05 -3.26 -9.27
CA ILE A 46 -11.91 -1.83 -8.95
C ILE A 46 -13.02 -1.04 -9.65
N GLN A 47 -13.27 -1.30 -10.92
CA GLN A 47 -14.37 -0.68 -11.67
C GLN A 47 -15.73 -0.97 -11.02
N ASN A 48 -15.96 -2.21 -10.55
CA ASN A 48 -17.19 -2.55 -9.87
C ASN A 48 -17.34 -1.81 -8.53
N CYS A 49 -16.25 -1.62 -7.77
CA CYS A 49 -16.28 -0.80 -6.55
C CYS A 49 -16.69 0.66 -6.86
N PHE A 50 -16.11 1.28 -7.89
CA PHE A 50 -16.51 2.63 -8.32
C PHE A 50 -18.00 2.68 -8.71
N ARG A 51 -18.48 1.65 -9.43
CA ARG A 51 -19.88 1.54 -9.84
C ARG A 51 -20.82 1.43 -8.63
N HIS A 52 -20.49 0.61 -7.63
CA HIS A 52 -21.28 0.48 -6.40
C HIS A 52 -21.30 1.77 -5.57
N ALA A 53 -20.20 2.54 -5.61
CA ALA A 53 -20.13 3.87 -5.00
C ALA A 53 -20.88 4.97 -5.81
N GLY A 54 -21.54 4.61 -6.92
CA GLY A 54 -22.34 5.54 -7.73
C GLY A 54 -21.55 6.25 -8.85
N PHE A 55 -20.24 5.99 -8.99
CA PHE A 55 -19.45 6.52 -10.09
C PHE A 55 -19.69 5.67 -11.35
N ARG A 56 -20.69 6.05 -12.14
CA ARG A 56 -20.98 5.45 -13.45
C ARG A 56 -20.39 6.30 -14.57
N MET A 57 -19.71 5.67 -15.52
CA MET A 57 -19.33 6.35 -16.76
C MET A 57 -20.54 6.47 -17.69
N PRO A 58 -20.80 7.64 -18.27
CA PRO A 58 -21.87 7.81 -19.25
C PRO A 58 -21.58 6.97 -20.50
N GLY A 59 -22.38 5.94 -20.75
CA GLY A 59 -22.33 5.10 -21.95
C GLY A 59 -21.80 3.66 -21.78
N GLY A 60 -21.57 3.20 -20.55
CA GLY A 60 -20.96 1.89 -20.26
C GLY A 60 -21.85 0.88 -19.53
N ASP A 61 -23.17 0.90 -19.77
CA ASP A 61 -24.10 -0.07 -19.17
C ASP A 61 -24.12 -1.37 -19.99
N THR A 62 -23.07 -2.18 -19.86
CA THR A 62 -23.24 -3.62 -19.96
C THR A 62 -23.34 -4.17 -18.54
N PRO A 63 -24.48 -4.77 -18.14
CA PRO A 63 -24.56 -5.48 -16.89
C PRO A 63 -23.69 -6.72 -17.08
N ASN A 64 -22.42 -6.65 -16.68
CA ASN A 64 -21.67 -7.87 -16.52
C ASN A 64 -22.34 -8.57 -15.34
N SER A 65 -23.12 -9.59 -15.68
CA SER A 65 -23.77 -10.51 -14.75
C SER A 65 -22.79 -10.81 -13.64
N ASP A 66 -23.30 -10.70 -12.42
CA ASP A 66 -22.69 -11.17 -11.18
C ASP A 66 -21.92 -12.47 -11.47
N SER A 67 -20.62 -12.32 -11.75
CA SER A 67 -19.72 -13.44 -11.99
C SER A 67 -19.02 -13.62 -10.66
N THR A 68 -19.81 -14.14 -9.73
CA THR A 68 -19.36 -15.03 -8.68
C THR A 68 -18.43 -16.07 -9.30
N GLU A 69 -17.31 -16.34 -8.62
CA GLU A 69 -16.24 -17.29 -8.99
C GLU A 69 -15.29 -16.73 -10.09
N ASP A 70 -13.99 -16.56 -9.95
CA ASP A 70 -12.92 -17.01 -9.04
C ASP A 70 -11.79 -15.95 -9.18
N THR A 71 -10.99 -15.61 -8.17
CA THR A 71 -9.65 -16.23 -7.97
C THR A 71 -8.99 -15.86 -6.62
N ALA A 72 -9.73 -15.31 -5.65
CA ALA A 72 -9.17 -14.94 -4.34
C ALA A 72 -9.32 -16.03 -3.27
N GLY A 73 -10.04 -17.11 -3.58
CA GLY A 73 -10.24 -18.26 -2.71
C GLY A 73 -8.97 -19.09 -2.52
N VAL A 74 -8.84 -19.71 -1.36
CA VAL A 74 -7.89 -20.81 -1.17
C VAL A 74 -8.39 -22.03 -1.97
N SER A 75 -7.50 -22.88 -2.48
CA SER A 75 -7.96 -24.07 -3.20
C SER A 75 -8.60 -25.07 -2.23
N ALA A 76 -9.58 -25.84 -2.71
CA ALA A 76 -10.26 -26.84 -1.90
C ALA A 76 -9.28 -27.86 -1.32
N GLU A 77 -8.22 -28.21 -2.05
CA GLU A 77 -7.18 -29.12 -1.58
C GLU A 77 -6.42 -28.54 -0.39
N VAL A 78 -6.02 -27.26 -0.45
CA VAL A 78 -5.30 -26.58 0.65
C VAL A 78 -6.20 -26.46 1.88
N TRP A 79 -7.49 -26.18 1.70
CA TRP A 79 -8.44 -26.09 2.81
C TRP A 79 -8.70 -27.45 3.46
N ASN A 80 -8.92 -28.48 2.65
CA ASN A 80 -9.15 -29.84 3.12
C ASN A 80 -7.92 -30.40 3.84
N GLU A 81 -6.71 -30.11 3.34
CA GLU A 81 -5.48 -30.50 4.01
C GLU A 81 -5.33 -29.79 5.37
N LEU A 82 -5.70 -28.52 5.46
CA LEU A 82 -5.70 -27.82 6.75
C LEU A 82 -6.66 -28.49 7.74
N ALA A 83 -7.78 -29.04 7.28
CA ALA A 83 -8.75 -29.79 8.09
C ALA A 83 -8.18 -31.07 8.72
N GLU A 84 -7.13 -31.65 8.14
CA GLU A 84 -6.48 -32.85 8.69
C GLU A 84 -5.68 -32.55 9.97
N PHE A 85 -5.32 -31.29 10.20
CA PHE A 85 -4.61 -30.88 11.41
C PHE A 85 -5.57 -30.66 12.59
N PRO A 86 -5.39 -31.36 13.73
CA PRO A 86 -6.29 -31.25 14.87
C PRO A 86 -6.42 -29.82 15.39
N GLY A 87 -7.65 -29.30 15.41
CA GLY A 87 -7.96 -27.96 15.93
C GLY A 87 -7.58 -26.80 14.99
N ALA A 88 -7.19 -27.07 13.75
CA ALA A 88 -6.86 -26.01 12.79
C ALA A 88 -8.10 -25.33 12.20
N ILE A 89 -9.15 -26.10 11.90
CA ILE A 89 -10.47 -25.60 11.49
C ILE A 89 -11.57 -26.49 12.10
N ASP A 90 -12.75 -25.92 12.26
CA ASP A 90 -13.94 -26.54 12.87
C ASP A 90 -14.90 -27.16 11.84
N GLY A 91 -14.44 -27.34 10.60
CA GLY A 91 -15.27 -27.84 9.49
C GLY A 91 -16.02 -26.73 8.74
N SER A 92 -15.82 -25.46 9.11
CA SER A 92 -16.31 -24.31 8.35
C SER A 92 -15.73 -24.24 6.94
N ALA A 93 -16.48 -23.65 6.03
CA ALA A 93 -16.01 -23.37 4.67
C ALA A 93 -15.05 -22.16 4.67
N PHE A 94 -14.17 -22.10 3.67
CA PHE A 94 -13.27 -20.95 3.53
C PHE A 94 -14.03 -19.61 3.44
N ASP A 95 -15.18 -19.58 2.78
CA ASP A 95 -15.97 -18.36 2.65
C ASP A 95 -16.54 -17.88 3.99
N GLU A 96 -16.93 -18.80 4.87
CA GLU A 96 -17.36 -18.50 6.25
C GLU A 96 -16.20 -17.93 7.07
N PHE A 97 -15.00 -18.50 6.91
CA PHE A 97 -13.79 -17.92 7.49
C PHE A 97 -13.51 -16.51 6.94
N VAL A 98 -13.83 -16.22 5.68
CA VAL A 98 -13.64 -14.88 5.07
C VAL A 98 -14.70 -13.87 5.50
N SER A 99 -15.94 -14.29 5.77
CA SER A 99 -17.03 -13.38 6.14
C SER A 99 -17.25 -13.24 7.65
N ALA A 100 -16.50 -13.96 8.49
CA ALA A 100 -16.67 -14.00 9.96
C ALA A 100 -16.72 -12.63 10.68
N ASP A 101 -16.17 -11.57 10.08
CA ASP A 101 -16.08 -10.21 10.60
C ASP A 101 -16.75 -9.18 9.68
N ASP A 102 -17.61 -9.60 8.74
CA ASP A 102 -18.35 -8.66 7.87
C ASP A 102 -19.31 -7.77 8.67
N ASP A 103 -19.85 -8.28 9.79
CA ASP A 103 -20.73 -7.54 10.69
C ASP A 103 -19.97 -6.61 11.66
N VAL A 104 -18.63 -6.63 11.64
CA VAL A 104 -17.83 -5.75 12.48
C VAL A 104 -17.80 -4.34 11.87
N PRO A 105 -18.28 -3.31 12.58
CA PRO A 105 -18.26 -1.96 12.05
C PRO A 105 -16.82 -1.49 11.82
N ILE A 106 -16.49 -1.20 10.57
CA ILE A 106 -15.13 -0.82 10.12
C ILE A 106 -14.95 0.71 10.10
N MET A 107 -16.06 1.45 10.17
CA MET A 107 -16.07 2.92 10.19
C MET A 107 -16.37 3.38 11.61
N GLY A 108 -15.51 4.24 12.17
CA GLY A 108 -15.87 4.99 13.38
C GLY A 108 -17.12 5.81 13.09
N GLN A 109 -18.10 5.78 13.98
CA GLN A 109 -19.23 6.71 13.90
C GLN A 109 -18.69 8.11 14.22
N LEU A 110 -18.18 8.80 13.20
CA LEU A 110 -17.97 10.24 13.27
C LEU A 110 -19.37 10.84 13.40
N GLN A 111 -19.68 11.43 14.55
CA GLN A 111 -20.95 12.12 14.68
C GLN A 111 -20.89 13.41 13.86
N ASP A 112 -22.04 13.92 13.43
CA ASP A 112 -22.12 15.12 12.58
C ASP A 112 -21.40 16.33 13.22
N GLU A 113 -21.27 16.35 14.55
CA GLU A 113 -20.53 17.37 15.30
C GLU A 113 -19.02 17.34 15.06
N ASP A 114 -18.42 16.17 14.79
CA ASP A 114 -16.98 16.01 14.53
C ASP A 114 -16.59 16.55 13.13
N TYR A 115 -17.52 16.49 12.16
CA TYR A 115 -17.30 17.04 10.82
C TYR A 115 -17.21 18.58 10.84
N ILE A 116 -17.97 19.24 11.73
CA ILE A 116 -18.00 20.70 11.81
C ILE A 116 -16.69 21.22 12.42
N ALA A 117 -16.08 20.50 13.37
CA ALA A 117 -14.80 20.86 13.95
C ALA A 117 -13.65 20.84 12.91
N ASP A 118 -13.66 19.88 11.98
CA ASP A 118 -12.67 19.78 10.89
C ASP A 118 -12.95 20.73 9.72
N ALA A 119 -14.20 21.17 9.53
CA ALA A 119 -14.60 22.09 8.47
C ALA A 119 -14.50 23.58 8.85
N VAL A 120 -14.39 23.89 10.15
CA VAL A 120 -14.04 25.25 10.60
C VAL A 120 -12.54 25.43 10.38
N PRO A 121 -12.10 26.50 9.70
CA PRO A 121 -10.68 26.84 9.67
C PRO A 121 -10.27 27.18 11.10
N THR A 122 -9.70 26.20 11.78
CA THR A 122 -9.11 26.34 13.09
C THR A 122 -8.01 27.37 12.99
N THR A 123 -8.35 28.62 13.31
CA THR A 123 -7.36 29.60 13.75
C THR A 123 -6.99 29.23 15.20
N SER A 124 -6.35 28.07 15.34
CA SER A 124 -5.48 27.75 16.46
C SER A 124 -4.13 27.63 15.77
N GLN A 125 -3.16 28.53 15.97
CA GLN A 125 -2.48 28.68 17.24
C GLN A 125 -2.47 27.38 18.06
N SER A 126 -2.23 26.25 17.39
CA SER A 126 -1.51 25.17 17.99
C SER A 126 -0.07 25.65 18.10
N ASP A 127 0.31 26.05 19.31
CA ASP A 127 1.69 26.04 19.79
C ASP A 127 2.22 24.60 19.78
N SER A 128 2.24 23.97 18.61
CA SER A 128 3.29 23.01 18.31
C SER A 128 4.53 23.86 18.13
N ASN A 129 5.30 24.01 19.20
CA ASN A 129 6.71 24.33 19.11
C ASN A 129 7.45 23.16 18.42
N MET A 130 7.03 22.81 17.21
CA MET A 130 7.97 22.38 16.20
C MET A 130 8.75 23.65 15.94
N GLU A 131 9.96 23.71 16.48
CA GLU A 131 11.02 24.53 15.90
C GLU A 131 10.89 24.30 14.39
N ILE A 132 10.31 25.27 13.68
CA ILE A 132 10.38 25.32 12.24
C ILE A 132 11.87 25.48 12.04
N ASP A 133 12.52 24.37 11.72
CA ASP A 133 13.88 24.39 11.22
C ASP A 133 13.80 25.19 9.91
N ASP A 134 13.99 26.50 10.04
CA ASP A 134 14.02 27.50 8.97
C ASP A 134 15.29 27.30 8.09
N SER A 135 15.91 26.12 8.20
CA SER A 135 16.97 25.66 7.34
C SER A 135 16.46 25.66 5.89
N PRO A 136 17.19 26.30 4.98
CA PRO A 136 16.81 26.36 3.59
C PRO A 136 16.61 24.95 3.04
N LEU A 137 15.55 24.74 2.25
CA LEU A 137 15.35 23.45 1.58
C LEU A 137 16.61 23.11 0.76
N PRO A 138 17.19 21.91 0.96
CA PRO A 138 18.38 21.53 0.24
C PRO A 138 18.08 21.43 -1.26
N THR A 139 18.97 22.00 -2.04
CA THR A 139 18.95 21.93 -3.49
C THR A 139 19.20 20.50 -3.96
N SER A 140 18.75 20.15 -5.17
CA SER A 140 19.00 18.84 -5.77
C SER A 140 20.50 18.50 -5.83
N SER A 141 21.36 19.52 -6.00
CA SER A 141 22.82 19.38 -5.99
C SER A 141 23.37 18.95 -4.62
N GLU A 142 22.81 19.50 -3.54
CA GLU A 142 23.20 19.15 -2.16
C GLU A 142 22.76 17.73 -1.80
N VAL A 143 21.54 17.35 -2.22
CA VAL A 143 21.01 15.99 -2.01
C VAL A 143 21.84 14.94 -2.75
N ILE A 144 22.22 15.20 -4.01
CA ILE A 144 23.09 14.29 -4.79
C ILE A 144 24.49 14.18 -4.16
N SER A 145 25.04 15.29 -3.67
CA SER A 145 26.35 15.29 -3.01
C SER A 145 26.34 14.49 -1.70
N ALA A 146 25.25 14.57 -0.93
CA ALA A 146 25.06 13.77 0.29
C ALA A 146 24.91 12.27 -0.03
N LEU A 147 24.16 11.92 -1.08
CA LEU A 147 24.01 10.54 -1.54
C LEU A 147 25.36 9.92 -1.96
N ALA A 148 26.19 10.67 -2.69
CA ALA A 148 27.53 10.23 -3.07
C ALA A 148 28.43 9.94 -1.86
N LEU A 149 28.25 10.69 -0.76
CA LEU A 149 28.97 10.48 0.50
C LEU A 149 28.52 9.19 1.20
N VAL A 150 27.21 8.94 1.22
CA VAL A 150 26.62 7.70 1.77
C VAL A 150 27.04 6.48 0.95
N GLN A 151 26.98 6.55 -0.40
CA GLN A 151 27.47 5.50 -1.29
C GLN A 151 28.95 5.19 -1.01
N ARG A 152 29.81 6.21 -0.90
CA ARG A 152 31.24 6.03 -0.60
C ARG A 152 31.49 5.41 0.78
N TYR A 153 30.68 5.76 1.78
CA TYR A 153 30.77 5.16 3.11
C TYR A 153 30.38 3.68 3.07
N CYS A 154 29.26 3.34 2.42
CA CYS A 154 28.81 1.97 2.26
C CYS A 154 29.80 1.09 1.47
N LEU A 155 30.48 1.64 0.47
CA LEU A 155 31.50 0.91 -0.31
C LEU A 155 32.77 0.58 0.47
N ASN A 156 33.05 1.32 1.56
CA ASN A 156 34.26 1.15 2.37
C ASN A 156 34.00 0.43 3.72
N GLY A 157 32.74 0.12 4.05
CA GLY A 157 32.37 -0.57 5.28
C GLY A 157 32.25 -2.08 5.09
N GLU A 158 32.95 -2.87 5.93
CA GLU A 158 32.78 -4.33 5.98
C GLU A 158 31.36 -4.68 6.43
N GLY A 159 30.52 -5.13 5.50
CA GLY A 159 29.15 -5.60 5.77
C GLY A 159 28.05 -4.99 4.91
N CYS A 160 28.35 -4.00 4.05
CA CYS A 160 27.37 -3.52 3.08
C CYS A 160 27.39 -4.41 1.81
N CYS A 161 26.23 -4.99 1.51
CA CYS A 161 26.02 -5.78 0.29
C CYS A 161 25.66 -4.89 -0.91
N LEU A 162 25.85 -5.41 -2.13
CA LEU A 162 25.51 -4.75 -3.40
C LEU A 162 24.05 -4.22 -3.46
N SER A 163 23.14 -4.77 -2.64
CA SER A 163 21.75 -4.28 -2.57
C SER A 163 21.60 -2.90 -1.91
N CYS A 164 22.57 -2.47 -1.09
CA CYS A 164 22.58 -1.12 -0.53
C CYS A 164 22.91 -0.08 -1.61
N SER A 165 23.84 -0.38 -2.54
CA SER A 165 24.12 0.51 -3.67
C SER A 165 22.93 0.59 -4.62
N ASP A 166 22.29 -0.54 -4.95
CA ASP A 166 21.12 -0.54 -5.84
C ASP A 166 19.97 0.31 -5.29
N SER A 167 19.77 0.31 -3.96
CA SER A 167 18.76 1.13 -3.30
C SER A 167 19.10 2.62 -3.37
N LEU A 168 20.38 2.98 -3.23
CA LEU A 168 20.85 4.37 -3.32
C LEU A 168 20.78 4.91 -4.76
N ASP A 169 21.09 4.08 -5.76
CA ASP A 169 21.02 4.44 -7.18
C ASP A 169 19.57 4.74 -7.60
N ASN A 170 18.59 4.01 -7.05
CA ASN A 170 17.17 4.28 -7.28
C ASN A 170 16.74 5.63 -6.69
N VAL A 171 17.26 5.99 -5.51
CA VAL A 171 16.99 7.30 -4.89
C VAL A 171 17.64 8.41 -5.72
N GLU A 172 18.88 8.22 -6.17
CA GLU A 172 19.58 9.16 -7.05
C GLU A 172 18.82 9.39 -8.36
N ALA A 173 18.34 8.34 -9.01
CA ALA A 173 17.52 8.43 -10.23
C ALA A 173 16.21 9.21 -9.98
N CYS A 174 15.58 9.02 -8.82
CA CYS A 174 14.37 9.75 -8.45
C CYS A 174 14.65 11.25 -8.31
N VAL A 175 15.71 11.63 -7.59
CA VAL A 175 16.13 13.03 -7.39
C VAL A 175 16.48 13.70 -8.72
N LEU A 176 17.21 13.02 -9.61
CA LEU A 176 17.51 13.53 -10.95
C LEU A 176 16.25 13.71 -11.79
N SER A 177 15.30 12.78 -11.71
CA SER A 177 14.03 12.90 -12.44
C SER A 177 13.19 14.09 -11.97
N GLN A 178 13.23 14.39 -10.66
CA GLN A 178 12.52 15.51 -10.07
C GLN A 178 13.20 16.85 -10.43
N ALA A 179 14.53 16.89 -10.41
CA ALA A 179 15.30 18.03 -10.89
C ALA A 179 15.04 18.31 -12.38
N ALA A 180 15.01 17.27 -13.22
CA ALA A 180 14.70 17.39 -14.65
C ALA A 180 13.26 17.88 -14.92
N LYS A 181 12.28 17.42 -14.12
CA LYS A 181 10.89 17.91 -14.19
C LYS A 181 10.76 19.37 -13.75
N SER A 182 11.62 19.83 -12.84
CA SER A 182 11.66 21.25 -12.43
C SER A 182 12.21 22.18 -13.52
N LEU A 183 12.91 21.63 -14.52
CA LEU A 183 13.48 22.36 -15.66
C LEU A 183 12.49 22.51 -16.84
N THR A 184 11.19 22.27 -16.64
CA THR A 184 10.21 22.37 -17.73
C THR A 184 10.21 23.76 -18.35
N GLN A 185 10.46 23.74 -19.66
CA GLN A 185 10.47 24.81 -20.66
C GLN A 185 9.59 26.03 -20.30
N LYS A 186 10.21 27.21 -20.26
CA LYS A 186 9.50 28.50 -20.22
C LYS A 186 8.46 28.54 -21.34
N LYS A 187 7.26 29.03 -21.03
CA LYS A 187 6.18 29.12 -22.05
C LYS A 187 6.64 30.12 -23.10
N ILE A 188 6.23 29.93 -24.36
CA ILE A 188 6.59 30.86 -25.45
C ILE A 188 6.23 32.32 -25.12
N GLY A 189 5.19 32.53 -24.30
CA GLY A 189 4.80 33.85 -23.78
C GLY A 189 5.86 34.53 -22.90
N ASP A 190 6.73 33.78 -22.23
CA ASP A 190 7.82 34.32 -21.40
C ASP A 190 8.94 34.95 -22.24
N TYR A 191 8.94 34.74 -23.57
CA TYR A 191 9.92 35.30 -24.51
C TYR A 191 9.40 36.52 -25.28
N PHE A 192 8.09 36.82 -25.23
CA PHE A 192 7.46 37.83 -26.09
C PHE A 192 6.90 39.05 -25.35
N PHE A 193 7.04 39.15 -24.03
CA PHE A 193 6.74 40.39 -23.30
C PHE A 193 8.04 41.13 -22.93
N PRO A 194 8.28 42.34 -23.47
CA PRO A 194 9.38 43.19 -23.04
C PRO A 194 9.06 43.87 -21.70
N GLN A 195 10.07 43.98 -20.82
CA GLN A 195 10.15 45.00 -19.77
C GLN A 195 10.40 46.37 -20.38
#